data_AF-A0A519Z669-F1
#
_entry.id   AF-A0A519Z669-F1
#
_cell.length_a   1.000
_cell.length_b   1.000
_cell.length_c   1.000
_cell.angle_alpha   90.00
_cell.angle_beta   90.00
_cell.angle_gamma   90.00
#
_symmetry.space_group_name_H-M   'P 1'
#
loop_
_entity.id
_entity.type
_entity.pdbx_description
1 polymer ?
#
loop_
_entity_poly.entity_id
_entity_poly.type
_entity_poly.pdbx_seq_one_letter_code
_entity_poly.pdbx_strand_id
1 'polypeptide(L)'
;MKFLAALLLVPAMGQAATLFDGYEAYYETLPNRLFRDKGTDLQTYSLEGDDVARHEWHGMAAGRQQRIDVRDGQLKINGQVLNPKLVKAFPDEVVSHSDLGFGTTVYFSKGWVCVENTPASASGTAVRHKAVYLIKQSGKQQQGWKLPSLFASCTAIRLQKGQVQFDKVTYRYLDGQDEPQGAMFEGYAIQGNKFVALRNLRSSTFVEAGNVYKFSVEPN
;
A
#
# COMPACT_ATOMS: atom_id res chain seq x y z
N MET A 1 -29.38 30.26 52.95
CA MET A 1 -28.40 30.12 51.85
C MET A 1 -28.78 28.88 51.05
N LYS A 2 -29.34 29.03 49.84
CA LYS A 2 -29.71 27.90 48.97
C LYS A 2 -28.62 27.78 47.89
N PHE A 3 -27.81 26.74 47.97
CA PHE A 3 -26.86 26.41 46.90
C PHE A 3 -27.63 25.74 45.76
N LEU A 4 -27.75 26.44 44.63
CA LEU A 4 -28.14 25.82 43.36
C LEU A 4 -26.90 25.09 42.81
N ALA A 5 -26.91 23.76 42.84
CA ALA A 5 -25.96 22.96 42.09
C ALA A 5 -26.38 22.94 40.62
N ALA A 6 -25.66 23.67 39.77
CA ALA A 6 -25.81 23.57 38.33
C ALA A 6 -25.11 22.29 37.84
N LEU A 7 -25.88 21.31 37.36
CA LEU A 7 -25.35 20.17 36.62
C LEU A 7 -24.77 20.66 35.29
N LEU A 8 -23.45 20.69 35.18
CA LEU A 8 -22.75 20.81 33.89
C LEU A 8 -22.87 19.47 33.16
N LEU A 9 -23.86 19.35 32.28
CA LEU A 9 -23.89 18.30 31.25
C LEU A 9 -22.79 18.61 30.24
N VAL A 10 -21.64 17.97 30.39
CA VAL A 10 -20.58 17.99 29.37
C VAL A 10 -21.07 17.13 28.19
N PRO A 11 -21.20 17.69 26.97
CA PRO A 11 -21.55 16.89 25.80
C PRO A 11 -20.40 15.91 25.54
N ALA A 12 -20.69 14.61 25.63
CA ALA A 12 -19.80 13.59 25.11
C ALA A 12 -19.68 13.82 23.60
N MET A 13 -18.53 14.35 23.16
CA MET A 13 -18.18 14.37 21.75
C MET A 13 -17.96 12.91 21.31
N GLY A 14 -19.04 12.21 20.97
CA GLY A 14 -18.94 10.95 20.26
C GLY A 14 -18.35 11.23 18.88
N GLN A 15 -17.10 10.87 18.67
CA GLN A 15 -16.52 10.87 17.32
C GLN A 15 -17.28 9.83 16.50
N ALA A 16 -18.06 10.30 15.53
CA ALA A 16 -18.72 9.41 14.58
C ALA A 16 -17.64 8.63 13.82
N ALA A 17 -17.84 7.32 13.66
CA ALA A 17 -16.94 6.49 12.87
C ALA A 17 -16.83 7.07 11.45
N THR A 18 -15.59 7.26 10.98
CA THR A 18 -15.35 7.84 9.65
C THR A 18 -15.65 6.78 8.59
N LEU A 19 -16.52 7.11 7.65
CA LEU A 19 -16.86 6.27 6.51
C LEU A 19 -15.86 6.50 5.38
N PHE A 20 -15.38 5.41 4.79
CA PHE A 20 -14.49 5.42 3.63
C PHE A 20 -15.14 4.70 2.46
N ASP A 21 -14.94 5.27 1.28
CA ASP A 21 -15.28 4.66 -0.01
C ASP A 21 -13.96 4.34 -0.73
N GLY A 22 -13.48 3.12 -0.53
CA GLY A 22 -12.19 2.64 -1.01
C GLY A 22 -11.06 2.76 0.03
N TYR A 23 -10.07 1.88 -0.13
CA TYR A 23 -8.88 1.87 0.73
C TYR A 23 -7.97 3.06 0.45
N GLU A 24 -7.94 3.55 -0.79
CA GLU A 24 -7.21 4.74 -1.20
C GLU A 24 -7.67 5.98 -0.42
N ALA A 25 -9.00 6.17 -0.26
CA ALA A 25 -9.55 7.27 0.53
C ALA A 25 -9.13 7.20 2.00
N TYR A 26 -9.11 6.00 2.58
CA TYR A 26 -8.57 5.79 3.93
C TYR A 26 -7.07 6.04 4.02
N TYR A 27 -6.28 5.58 3.04
CA TYR A 27 -4.85 5.80 3.04
C TYR A 27 -4.48 7.28 2.92
N GLU A 28 -5.28 8.08 2.23
CA GLU A 28 -5.07 9.53 2.15
C GLU A 28 -5.11 10.24 3.50
N THR A 29 -5.85 9.71 4.48
CA THR A 29 -5.95 10.28 5.84
C THR A 29 -4.80 9.87 6.75
N LEU A 30 -3.95 8.93 6.33
CA LEU A 30 -2.84 8.47 7.16
C LEU A 30 -1.79 9.58 7.35
N PRO A 31 -1.28 9.79 8.58
CA PRO A 31 -0.23 10.76 8.82
C PRO A 31 1.12 10.24 8.28
N ASN A 32 2.02 11.17 7.97
CA ASN A 32 3.41 10.87 7.61
C ASN A 32 3.57 9.89 6.43
N ARG A 33 2.67 9.95 5.45
CA ARG A 33 2.82 9.15 4.21
C ARG A 33 4.17 9.40 3.55
N LEU A 34 4.82 8.30 3.17
CA LEU A 34 6.11 8.31 2.46
C LEU A 34 5.93 8.82 1.02
N PHE A 35 4.82 8.46 0.38
CA PHE A 35 4.42 8.89 -0.96
C PHE A 35 3.15 9.72 -0.84
N ARG A 36 3.21 11.00 -1.25
CA ARG A 36 2.10 11.96 -1.16
C ARG A 36 1.50 12.30 -2.51
N ASP A 37 2.32 12.20 -3.56
CA ASP A 37 1.91 12.49 -4.92
C ASP A 37 1.11 11.32 -5.48
N LYS A 38 0.31 11.61 -6.52
CA LYS A 38 -0.34 10.57 -7.30
C LYS A 38 0.71 9.70 -7.98
N GLY A 39 0.43 8.40 -8.05
CA GLY A 39 1.23 7.47 -8.81
C GLY A 39 1.26 7.85 -10.29
N THR A 40 2.33 7.47 -10.97
CA THR A 40 2.46 7.65 -12.41
C THR A 40 2.42 6.30 -13.10
N ASP A 41 1.51 6.14 -14.05
CA ASP A 41 1.38 4.91 -14.81
C ASP A 41 2.51 4.80 -15.84
N LEU A 42 3.04 3.58 -15.98
CA LEU A 42 4.03 3.31 -17.01
C LEU A 42 3.36 3.30 -18.40
N GLN A 43 3.97 4.00 -19.35
CA GLN A 43 3.53 3.98 -20.73
C GLN A 43 3.89 2.65 -21.37
N THR A 44 2.93 2.06 -22.08
CA THR A 44 3.13 0.79 -22.77
C THR A 44 3.42 1.03 -24.24
N TYR A 45 4.50 0.43 -24.75
CA TYR A 45 4.84 0.48 -26.16
C TYR A 45 5.48 -0.84 -26.62
N SER A 46 5.39 -1.11 -27.91
CA SER A 46 6.06 -2.23 -28.56
C SER A 46 6.93 -1.68 -29.69
N LEU A 47 8.09 -2.29 -29.92
CA LEU A 47 8.93 -1.99 -31.07
C LEU A 47 8.70 -3.04 -32.15
N GLU A 48 8.89 -2.66 -33.41
CA GLU A 48 8.79 -3.59 -34.53
C GLU A 48 9.84 -4.71 -34.37
N GLY A 49 9.38 -5.96 -34.30
CA GLY A 49 10.21 -7.14 -34.03
C GLY A 49 10.40 -7.53 -32.56
N ASP A 50 9.77 -6.83 -31.60
CA ASP A 50 9.69 -7.29 -30.20
C ASP A 50 8.43 -8.15 -29.98
N ASP A 51 8.62 -9.34 -29.42
CA ASP A 51 7.52 -10.24 -29.01
C ASP A 51 6.94 -9.87 -27.63
N VAL A 52 7.49 -8.84 -26.98
CA VAL A 52 7.15 -8.46 -25.59
C VAL A 52 6.91 -6.97 -25.47
N ALA A 53 5.77 -6.60 -24.86
CA ALA A 53 5.46 -5.22 -24.53
C ALA A 53 6.45 -4.63 -23.51
N ARG A 54 6.81 -3.37 -23.72
CA ARG A 54 7.66 -2.60 -22.80
C ARG A 54 6.79 -1.62 -22.02
N HIS A 55 7.06 -1.49 -20.73
CA HIS A 55 6.40 -0.52 -19.87
C HIS A 55 7.46 0.42 -19.28
N GLU A 56 7.41 1.70 -19.65
CA GLU A 56 8.43 2.68 -19.26
C GLU A 56 7.82 3.97 -18.74
N TRP A 57 8.54 4.61 -17.84
CA TRP A 57 8.33 6.01 -17.54
C TRP A 57 9.68 6.71 -17.34
N HIS A 58 9.79 7.94 -17.83
CA HIS A 58 10.94 8.80 -17.57
C HIS A 58 10.49 10.24 -17.29
N GLY A 59 11.13 10.90 -16.33
CA GLY A 59 10.78 12.26 -15.98
C GLY A 59 11.47 12.77 -14.72
N MET A 60 11.11 13.97 -14.30
CA MET A 60 11.57 14.55 -13.04
C MET A 60 10.65 14.10 -11.90
N ALA A 61 11.19 13.40 -10.91
CA ALA A 61 10.48 13.02 -9.70
C ALA A 61 11.39 12.99 -8.46
N ALA A 62 10.85 13.37 -7.30
CA ALA A 62 11.61 13.53 -6.05
C ALA A 62 12.90 14.37 -6.21
N GLY A 63 12.84 15.42 -7.03
CA GLY A 63 13.94 16.38 -7.25
C GLY A 63 15.07 15.90 -8.16
N ARG A 64 14.91 14.80 -8.90
CA ARG A 64 15.91 14.31 -9.87
C ARG A 64 15.26 13.65 -11.08
N GLN A 65 16.04 13.49 -12.14
CA GLN A 65 15.65 12.67 -13.28
C GLN A 65 15.55 11.21 -12.84
N GLN A 66 14.46 10.56 -13.22
CA GLN A 66 14.16 9.17 -12.92
C GLN A 66 13.76 8.46 -14.20
N ARG A 67 14.08 7.16 -14.26
CA ARG A 67 13.64 6.25 -15.30
C ARG A 67 13.22 4.93 -14.66
N ILE A 68 12.07 4.43 -15.06
CA ILE A 68 11.52 3.15 -14.63
C ILE A 68 11.23 2.34 -15.87
N ASP A 69 11.75 1.12 -15.94
CA ASP A 69 11.43 0.18 -17.00
C ASP A 69 10.96 -1.12 -16.37
N VAL A 70 9.84 -1.66 -16.85
CA VAL A 70 9.37 -3.00 -16.53
C VAL A 70 9.32 -3.81 -17.81
N ARG A 71 10.04 -4.94 -17.83
CA ARG A 71 10.11 -5.87 -18.96
C ARG A 71 10.24 -7.29 -18.42
N ASP A 72 9.42 -8.21 -18.90
CA ASP A 72 9.43 -9.63 -18.48
C ASP A 72 9.38 -9.79 -16.95
N GLY A 73 8.59 -8.93 -16.28
CA GLY A 73 8.51 -8.90 -14.81
C GLY A 73 9.71 -8.30 -14.08
N GLN A 74 10.76 -7.91 -14.80
CA GLN A 74 11.96 -7.32 -14.23
C GLN A 74 11.82 -5.80 -14.13
N LEU A 75 11.91 -5.28 -12.92
CA LEU A 75 11.97 -3.86 -12.65
C LEU A 75 13.40 -3.34 -12.82
N LYS A 76 13.58 -2.32 -13.66
CA LYS A 76 14.79 -1.50 -13.73
C LYS A 76 14.50 -0.11 -13.24
N ILE A 77 15.39 0.41 -12.41
CA ILE A 77 15.32 1.77 -11.89
C ILE A 77 16.61 2.48 -12.26
N ASN A 78 16.51 3.54 -13.05
CA ASN A 78 17.64 4.30 -13.59
C ASN A 78 18.67 3.40 -14.29
N GLY A 79 18.19 2.47 -15.12
CA GLY A 79 19.00 1.50 -15.87
C GLY A 79 19.53 0.31 -15.05
N GLN A 80 19.36 0.30 -13.73
CA GLN A 80 19.79 -0.79 -12.87
C GLN A 80 18.64 -1.76 -12.59
N VAL A 81 18.83 -3.03 -12.96
CA VAL A 81 17.90 -4.13 -12.65
C VAL A 81 17.84 -4.35 -11.15
N LEU A 82 16.62 -4.40 -10.59
CA LEU A 82 16.39 -4.84 -9.22
C LEU A 82 16.63 -6.35 -9.14
N ASN A 83 17.68 -6.75 -8.42
CA ASN A 83 17.98 -8.16 -8.21
C ASN A 83 16.90 -8.79 -7.30
N PRO A 84 16.16 -9.82 -7.75
CA PRO A 84 15.13 -10.47 -6.93
C PRO A 84 15.67 -11.04 -5.60
N LYS A 85 16.95 -11.44 -5.55
CA LYS A 85 17.60 -11.93 -4.31
C LYS A 85 17.77 -10.83 -3.25
N LEU A 86 17.73 -9.56 -3.67
CA LEU A 86 17.74 -8.39 -2.79
C LEU A 86 16.32 -7.91 -2.47
N VAL A 87 15.29 -8.65 -2.86
CA VAL A 87 13.90 -8.35 -2.47
C VAL A 87 13.51 -9.28 -1.32
N LYS A 88 13.19 -8.69 -0.17
CA LYS A 88 12.65 -9.44 0.96
C LYS A 88 11.12 -9.45 0.87
N ALA A 89 10.53 -10.61 0.59
CA ALA A 89 9.08 -10.76 0.67
C ALA A 89 8.59 -10.81 2.12
N PHE A 90 7.47 -10.16 2.36
CA PHE A 90 6.68 -10.32 3.58
C PHE A 90 6.33 -11.80 3.81
N PRO A 91 6.19 -12.28 5.06
CA PRO A 91 5.74 -13.64 5.31
C PRO A 91 4.52 -14.02 4.46
N ASP A 92 4.55 -15.21 3.88
CA ASP A 92 3.51 -15.78 2.99
C ASP A 92 3.34 -15.08 1.62
N GLU A 93 4.13 -14.05 1.32
CA GLU A 93 4.20 -13.44 0.00
C GLU A 93 5.34 -14.04 -0.83
N VAL A 94 5.14 -14.13 -2.15
CA VAL A 94 6.14 -14.65 -3.11
C VAL A 94 6.49 -13.59 -4.13
N VAL A 95 7.78 -13.31 -4.34
CA VAL A 95 8.23 -12.45 -5.44
C VAL A 95 8.00 -13.19 -6.77
N SER A 96 7.19 -12.62 -7.67
CA SER A 96 6.88 -13.21 -8.97
C SER A 96 7.21 -12.28 -10.12
N HIS A 97 7.64 -12.85 -11.26
CA HIS A 97 7.78 -12.11 -12.52
C HIS A 97 6.42 -11.67 -13.08
N SER A 98 5.32 -12.30 -12.70
CA SER A 98 3.97 -11.90 -13.11
C SER A 98 3.41 -10.73 -12.30
N ASP A 99 4.12 -10.26 -11.28
CA ASP A 99 3.63 -9.20 -10.41
C ASP A 99 3.59 -7.84 -11.12
N LEU A 100 4.60 -7.55 -11.95
CA LEU A 100 4.78 -6.25 -12.60
C LEU A 100 4.65 -6.41 -14.13
N GLY A 101 4.02 -5.44 -14.77
CA GLY A 101 3.79 -5.43 -16.22
C GLY A 101 2.83 -4.31 -16.61
N PHE A 102 1.89 -4.62 -17.51
CA PHE A 102 0.83 -3.69 -17.89
C PHE A 102 0.04 -3.23 -16.66
N GLY A 103 -0.25 -1.93 -16.58
CA GLY A 103 -0.95 -1.33 -15.45
C GLY A 103 -0.07 -1.03 -14.23
N THR A 104 1.25 -1.23 -14.32
CA THR A 104 2.16 -0.86 -13.22
C THR A 104 2.15 0.65 -13.02
N THR A 105 1.95 1.06 -11.77
CA THR A 105 2.02 2.45 -11.32
C THR A 105 3.25 2.63 -10.43
N VAL A 106 3.99 3.73 -10.61
CA VAL A 106 5.18 4.05 -9.81
C VAL A 106 4.99 5.32 -8.98
N TYR A 107 5.55 5.31 -7.78
CA TYR A 107 5.55 6.39 -6.81
C TYR A 107 6.98 6.72 -6.39
N PHE A 108 7.26 8.01 -6.21
CA PHE A 108 8.60 8.50 -5.89
C PHE A 108 8.60 9.28 -4.58
N SER A 109 9.67 9.09 -3.81
CA SER A 109 10.00 9.91 -2.64
C SER A 109 11.51 10.00 -2.51
N LYS A 110 12.04 10.90 -1.67
CA LYS A 110 13.49 11.09 -1.55
C LYS A 110 14.16 9.80 -1.06
N GLY A 111 14.95 9.17 -1.94
CA GLY A 111 15.65 7.90 -1.67
C GLY A 111 14.77 6.65 -1.73
N TRP A 112 13.52 6.77 -2.19
CA TRP A 112 12.57 5.66 -2.27
C TRP A 112 11.82 5.65 -3.60
N VAL A 113 11.57 4.45 -4.09
CA VAL A 113 10.66 4.17 -5.20
C VAL A 113 9.70 3.10 -4.71
N CYS A 114 8.42 3.24 -5.00
CA CYS A 114 7.45 2.18 -4.79
C CYS A 114 6.75 1.91 -6.11
N VAL A 115 6.58 0.64 -6.46
CA VAL A 115 5.77 0.23 -7.60
C VAL A 115 4.64 -0.64 -7.09
N GLU A 116 3.47 -0.45 -7.67
CA GLU A 116 2.33 -1.31 -7.43
C GLU A 116 1.70 -1.71 -8.75
N ASN A 117 1.09 -2.89 -8.76
CA ASN A 117 0.32 -3.36 -9.90
C ASN A 117 -0.79 -4.28 -9.42
N THR A 118 -1.90 -4.29 -10.15
CA THR A 118 -2.92 -5.33 -10.04
C THR A 118 -2.72 -6.25 -11.24
N PRO A 119 -2.33 -7.53 -11.05
CA PRO A 119 -2.09 -8.42 -12.18
C PRO A 119 -3.28 -8.43 -13.15
N ALA A 120 -3.04 -8.35 -14.46
CA ALA A 120 -4.11 -8.26 -15.46
C ALA A 120 -5.05 -9.49 -15.48
N SER A 121 -4.58 -10.63 -14.95
CA SER A 121 -5.39 -11.84 -14.75
C SER A 121 -6.27 -11.80 -13.49
N ALA A 122 -6.16 -10.77 -12.66
CA ALA A 122 -6.94 -10.66 -11.45
C ALA A 122 -8.41 -10.40 -11.81
N SER A 123 -9.29 -11.30 -11.37
CA SER A 123 -10.74 -11.19 -11.50
C SER A 123 -11.43 -11.51 -10.17
N GLY A 124 -12.65 -11.02 -9.97
CA GLY A 124 -13.43 -11.33 -8.76
C GLY A 124 -12.75 -10.81 -7.50
N THR A 125 -12.41 -11.69 -6.57
CA THR A 125 -11.73 -11.31 -5.31
C THR A 125 -10.23 -11.06 -5.49
N ALA A 126 -9.62 -11.51 -6.58
CA ALA A 126 -8.19 -11.37 -6.82
C ALA A 126 -7.76 -9.91 -7.07
N VAL A 127 -8.65 -9.06 -7.59
CA VAL A 127 -8.38 -7.61 -7.81
C VAL A 127 -8.11 -6.85 -6.52
N ARG A 128 -8.44 -7.45 -5.38
CA ARG A 128 -8.19 -6.92 -4.04
C ARG A 128 -6.71 -7.07 -3.64
N HIS A 129 -5.97 -7.92 -4.34
CA HIS A 129 -4.55 -8.16 -4.09
C HIS A 129 -3.70 -7.37 -5.09
N LYS A 130 -3.01 -6.35 -4.59
CA LYS A 130 -2.04 -5.57 -5.36
C LYS A 130 -0.63 -6.06 -5.03
N ALA A 131 0.18 -6.30 -6.06
CA ALA A 131 1.59 -6.55 -5.85
C ALA A 131 2.29 -5.22 -5.58
N VAL A 132 2.77 -5.01 -4.35
CA VAL A 132 3.43 -3.76 -3.94
C VAL A 132 4.89 -4.03 -3.58
N TYR A 133 5.78 -3.32 -4.26
CA TYR A 133 7.21 -3.37 -4.04
C TYR A 133 7.72 -2.02 -3.57
N LEU A 134 8.35 -1.98 -2.41
CA LEU A 134 9.07 -0.81 -1.92
C LEU A 134 10.57 -1.00 -2.14
N ILE A 135 11.23 0.01 -2.72
CA ILE A 135 12.65 -0.01 -3.04
C ILE A 135 13.33 1.19 -2.39
N LYS A 136 14.33 0.92 -1.54
CA LYS A 136 15.26 1.94 -1.04
C LYS A 136 16.42 2.08 -2.00
N GLN A 137 16.74 3.31 -2.38
CA GLN A 137 17.87 3.64 -3.24
C GLN A 137 18.98 4.33 -2.42
N SER A 138 20.16 3.73 -2.40
CA SER A 138 21.36 4.27 -1.74
C SER A 138 22.53 4.26 -2.72
N GLY A 139 22.66 5.33 -3.51
CA GLY A 139 23.62 5.39 -4.61
C GLY A 139 23.33 4.30 -5.65
N LYS A 140 24.29 3.39 -5.87
CA LYS A 140 24.16 2.22 -6.75
C LYS A 140 23.57 0.98 -6.05
N GLN A 141 23.26 1.06 -4.77
CA GLN A 141 22.68 -0.06 -4.04
C GLN A 141 21.16 0.08 -3.98
N GLN A 142 20.48 -1.05 -4.16
CA GLN A 142 19.04 -1.17 -4.07
C GLN A 142 18.71 -2.29 -3.08
N GLN A 143 17.74 -2.02 -2.20
CA GLN A 143 17.13 -3.02 -1.34
C GLN A 143 15.62 -2.95 -1.54
N GLY A 144 15.02 -4.10 -1.84
CA GLY A 144 13.58 -4.20 -2.10
C GLY A 144 12.85 -4.93 -0.99
N TRP A 145 11.56 -4.63 -0.85
CA TRP A 145 10.61 -5.37 -0.03
C TRP A 145 9.31 -5.57 -0.81
N LYS A 146 8.82 -6.82 -0.90
CA LYS A 146 7.45 -7.10 -1.33
C LYS A 146 6.56 -7.05 -0.10
N LEU A 147 5.58 -6.15 -0.11
CA LEU A 147 4.66 -5.91 1.00
C LEU A 147 3.47 -6.90 0.93
N PRO A 148 2.68 -7.06 2.03
CA PRO A 148 1.43 -7.82 1.98
C PRO A 148 0.54 -7.30 0.86
N SER A 149 -0.19 -8.18 0.18
CA SER A 149 -0.91 -7.83 -1.05
C SER A 149 -2.35 -7.34 -0.85
N LEU A 150 -3.06 -7.86 0.16
CA LEU A 150 -4.49 -7.56 0.35
C LEU A 150 -4.71 -6.08 0.66
N PHE A 151 -5.45 -5.40 -0.22
CA PHE A 151 -5.73 -3.96 -0.20
C PHE A 151 -4.49 -3.07 -0.09
N ALA A 152 -3.32 -3.58 -0.48
CA ALA A 152 -2.07 -2.88 -0.33
C ALA A 152 -1.98 -1.70 -1.30
N SER A 153 -1.27 -0.65 -0.90
CA SER A 153 -0.90 0.44 -1.81
C SER A 153 0.39 1.10 -1.37
N CYS A 154 1.15 1.62 -2.34
CA CYS A 154 2.26 2.53 -2.10
C CYS A 154 1.84 3.75 -1.25
N THR A 155 0.60 4.23 -1.41
CA THR A 155 0.08 5.38 -0.65
C THR A 155 -0.20 5.06 0.82
N ALA A 156 -0.33 3.79 1.19
CA ALA A 156 -0.50 3.32 2.57
C ALA A 156 0.82 3.33 3.38
N ILE A 157 1.97 3.51 2.71
CA ILE A 157 3.28 3.44 3.33
C ILE A 157 3.57 4.74 4.06
N ARG A 158 3.95 4.62 5.34
CA ARG A 158 4.26 5.74 6.23
C ARG A 158 5.75 5.76 6.59
N LEU A 159 6.29 6.93 6.86
CA LEU A 159 7.64 7.11 7.39
C LEU A 159 7.56 7.82 8.75
N GLN A 160 7.71 7.06 9.83
CA GLN A 160 7.62 7.59 11.19
C GLN A 160 8.96 7.44 11.89
N LYS A 161 9.53 8.56 12.35
CA LYS A 161 10.83 8.59 13.05
C LYS A 161 11.95 7.87 12.27
N GLY A 162 11.96 8.03 10.94
CA GLY A 162 12.92 7.40 10.03
C GLY A 162 12.67 5.92 9.73
N GLN A 163 11.60 5.34 10.28
CA GLN A 163 11.23 3.95 10.08
C GLN A 163 10.04 3.84 9.13
N VAL A 164 10.17 2.98 8.11
CA VAL A 164 9.06 2.67 7.21
C VAL A 164 8.05 1.81 7.95
N GLN A 165 6.78 2.17 7.84
CA GLN A 165 5.65 1.43 8.39
C GLN A 165 4.56 1.23 7.35
N PHE A 166 3.82 0.14 7.46
CA PHE A 166 2.70 -0.23 6.62
C PHE A 166 1.74 -1.12 7.43
N ASP A 167 0.60 -1.49 6.87
CA ASP A 167 -0.34 -2.39 7.52
C ASP A 167 -0.45 -3.70 6.72
N LYS A 168 -0.52 -4.84 7.42
CA LYS A 168 -1.03 -6.09 6.89
C LYS A 168 -2.53 -6.08 7.09
N VAL A 169 -3.29 -6.23 6.01
CA VAL A 169 -4.74 -6.31 6.08
C VAL A 169 -5.18 -7.76 6.04
N THR A 170 -6.12 -8.15 6.90
CA THR A 170 -6.80 -9.45 6.87
C THR A 170 -8.30 -9.27 7.02
N TYR A 171 -9.09 -10.16 6.44
CA TYR A 171 -10.53 -10.17 6.68
C TYR A 171 -10.86 -10.60 8.10
N ARG A 172 -11.95 -10.05 8.62
CA ARG A 172 -12.59 -10.48 9.85
C ARG A 172 -13.93 -11.12 9.50
N TYR A 173 -14.08 -12.40 9.85
CA TYR A 173 -15.33 -13.14 9.71
C TYR A 173 -16.02 -13.26 11.07
N LEU A 174 -17.33 -13.43 11.07
CA LEU A 174 -18.07 -13.91 12.23
C LEU A 174 -18.27 -15.43 12.09
N ASP A 175 -18.35 -16.12 13.22
CA ASP A 175 -18.53 -17.57 13.22
C ASP A 175 -19.78 -17.98 12.43
N GLY A 176 -19.60 -18.90 11.48
CA GLY A 176 -20.66 -19.40 10.61
C GLY A 176 -21.07 -18.48 9.46
N GLN A 177 -20.33 -17.38 9.20
CA GLN A 177 -20.55 -16.50 8.05
C GLN A 177 -19.47 -16.68 6.98
N ASP A 178 -19.90 -16.83 5.73
CA ASP A 178 -18.99 -16.91 4.57
C ASP A 178 -18.54 -15.53 4.08
N GLU A 179 -19.28 -14.47 4.46
CA GLU A 179 -18.94 -13.10 4.09
C GLU A 179 -18.15 -12.38 5.19
N PRO A 180 -17.07 -11.67 4.82
CA PRO A 180 -16.31 -10.89 5.78
C PRO A 180 -17.15 -9.71 6.27
N GLN A 181 -17.07 -9.44 7.57
CA GLN A 181 -17.80 -8.35 8.23
C GLN A 181 -16.94 -7.08 8.37
N GLY A 182 -15.66 -7.19 8.03
CA GLY A 182 -14.71 -6.09 8.08
C GLY A 182 -13.29 -6.57 7.81
N ALA A 183 -12.34 -5.69 8.11
CA ALA A 183 -10.92 -5.99 8.01
C ALA A 183 -10.15 -5.56 9.27
N MET A 184 -9.11 -6.31 9.57
CA MET A 184 -8.11 -5.99 10.58
C MET A 184 -6.86 -5.42 9.89
N PHE A 185 -6.32 -4.34 10.44
CA PHE A 185 -5.08 -3.72 10.02
C PHE A 185 -4.05 -3.91 11.12
N GLU A 186 -3.13 -4.85 10.91
CA GLU A 186 -2.00 -5.08 11.81
C GLU A 186 -0.81 -4.25 11.33
N GLY A 187 -0.29 -3.34 12.16
CA GLY A 187 0.84 -2.52 11.78
C GLY A 187 2.14 -3.32 11.71
N TYR A 188 2.98 -3.01 10.73
CA TYR A 188 4.34 -3.55 10.61
C TYR A 188 5.31 -2.42 10.31
N ALA A 189 6.57 -2.66 10.64
CA ALA A 189 7.66 -1.79 10.28
C ALA A 189 8.85 -2.53 9.72
N ILE A 190 9.63 -1.85 8.87
CA ILE A 190 10.87 -2.37 8.31
C ILE A 190 12.03 -1.93 9.21
N GLN A 191 12.70 -2.90 9.84
CA GLN A 191 13.91 -2.68 10.64
C GLN A 191 15.07 -3.42 10.01
N GLY A 192 16.00 -2.67 9.42
CA GLY A 192 17.05 -3.27 8.58
C GLY A 192 16.42 -3.99 7.40
N ASN A 193 16.53 -5.33 7.37
CA ASN A 193 15.93 -6.18 6.35
C ASN A 193 14.86 -7.15 6.92
N LYS A 194 14.23 -6.78 8.05
CA LYS A 194 13.20 -7.59 8.73
C LYS A 194 11.89 -6.82 8.84
N PHE A 195 10.79 -7.57 8.80
CA PHE A 195 9.48 -7.07 9.16
C PHE A 195 9.24 -7.31 10.64
N VAL A 196 8.82 -6.27 11.35
CA VAL A 196 8.57 -6.30 12.78
C VAL A 196 7.15 -5.84 13.01
N ALA A 197 6.33 -6.70 13.60
CA ALA A 197 4.96 -6.36 13.97
C ALA A 197 4.97 -5.23 15.00
N LEU A 198 4.09 -4.27 14.78
CA LEU A 198 3.81 -3.17 15.69
C LEU A 198 2.59 -3.56 16.52
N ARG A 199 2.55 -3.17 17.79
CA ARG A 199 1.42 -3.45 18.70
C ARG A 199 0.21 -2.53 18.45
N ASN A 200 0.03 -2.05 17.22
CA ASN A 200 -1.12 -1.24 16.83
C ASN A 200 -2.00 -2.05 15.87
N LEU A 201 -3.16 -2.43 16.38
CA LEU A 201 -4.20 -3.13 15.65
C LEU A 201 -5.38 -2.18 15.47
N ARG A 202 -5.91 -2.08 14.26
CA ARG A 202 -7.14 -1.34 13.97
C ARG A 202 -8.15 -2.26 13.31
N SER A 203 -9.41 -2.09 13.65
CA SER A 203 -10.54 -2.79 13.05
C SER A 203 -11.31 -1.83 12.14
N SER A 204 -11.89 -2.42 11.10
CA SER A 204 -12.94 -1.81 10.31
C SER A 204 -14.16 -2.72 10.28
N THR A 205 -15.29 -2.13 9.92
CA THR A 205 -16.54 -2.83 9.67
C THR A 205 -17.03 -2.44 8.28
N PHE A 206 -17.41 -3.43 7.48
CA PHE A 206 -18.03 -3.21 6.18
C PHE A 206 -19.48 -2.78 6.41
N VAL A 207 -19.88 -1.68 5.76
CA VAL A 207 -21.22 -1.10 5.98
C VAL A 207 -22.30 -1.70 5.08
N GLU A 208 -21.88 -2.45 4.06
CA GLU A 208 -22.75 -3.10 3.09
C GLU A 208 -22.24 -4.53 2.85
N ALA A 209 -23.14 -5.51 2.93
CA ALA A 209 -22.83 -6.92 2.68
C ALA A 209 -22.24 -7.10 1.27
N GLY A 210 -21.23 -7.96 1.14
CA GLY A 210 -20.47 -8.14 -0.10
C GLY A 210 -19.59 -6.96 -0.56
N ASN A 211 -19.78 -5.73 -0.05
CA ASN A 211 -19.01 -4.56 -0.44
C ASN A 211 -17.84 -4.28 0.53
N VAL A 212 -16.70 -4.91 0.23
CA VAL A 212 -15.47 -4.78 1.03
C VAL A 212 -14.75 -3.44 0.89
N TYR A 213 -15.20 -2.56 -0.01
CA TYR A 213 -14.58 -1.26 -0.25
C TYR A 213 -15.26 -0.12 0.52
N LYS A 214 -16.48 -0.34 1.00
CA LYS A 214 -17.21 0.65 1.80
C LYS A 214 -17.17 0.25 3.27
N PHE A 215 -16.41 0.99 4.07
CA PHE A 215 -16.13 0.60 5.44
C PHE A 215 -15.99 1.77 6.39
N SER A 216 -16.24 1.52 7.67
CA SER A 216 -15.95 2.47 8.75
C SER A 216 -14.78 1.98 9.58
N VAL A 217 -13.88 2.88 9.95
CA VAL A 217 -12.78 2.60 10.90
C VAL A 217 -13.17 3.17 12.26
N GLU A 218 -12.98 2.38 13.31
CA GLU A 218 -13.21 2.85 14.69
C GLU A 218 -12.16 3.90 15.05
N PRO A 219 -12.55 5.02 15.70
CA PRO A 219 -11.58 5.99 16.21
C PRO A 219 -10.70 5.33 17.27
N ASN A 220 -9.39 5.59 17.21
CA ASN A 220 -8.43 5.17 18.24
C ASN A 220 -8.59 5.98 19.53
#